data_AF-A0A378C420-F1
#
_entry.id   AF-A0A378C420-F1
#
_cell.length_a   1.000
_cell.length_b   1.000
_cell.length_c   1.000
_cell.angle_alpha   90.00
_cell.angle_beta   90.00
_cell.angle_gamma   90.00
#
_symmetry.space_group_name_H-M   'P 1'
#
loop_
_entity.id
_entity.type
_entity.pdbx_description
1 polymer ?
#
loop_
_entity_poly.entity_id
_entity_poly.type
_entity_poly.pdbx_seq_one_letter_code
_entity_poly.pdbx_strand_id
1 'polypeptide(L)' 'MSAESSGVFTLKEINRIKIIQDVIERRITTRRAAEHLGISDRQCRRLLARYREGDRLVWQQTMWHAW' A
#
# COMPACT_ATOMS: atom_id res chain seq x y z
N MET A 1 -1.12 17.36 21.45
CA MET A 1 -0.06 17.76 20.51
C MET A 1 -0.22 16.90 19.28
N SER A 2 -0.93 17.41 18.28
CA SER A 2 -1.14 16.72 17.01
C SER A 2 0.15 16.78 16.22
N ALA A 3 0.79 15.64 15.97
CA ALA A 3 1.94 15.56 15.10
C ALA A 3 1.46 15.88 13.68
N GLU A 4 1.67 17.12 13.26
CA GLU A 4 1.57 17.50 11.87
C GLU A 4 2.61 16.68 11.12
N SER A 5 2.15 15.61 10.46
CA SER A 5 2.96 14.82 9.55
C SER A 5 3.34 15.75 8.39
N SER A 6 4.49 16.42 8.53
CA SER A 6 5.09 17.17 7.43
C SER A 6 5.13 16.25 6.21
N GLY A 7 4.54 16.71 5.10
CA GLY A 7 4.22 15.92 3.90
C GLY A 7 5.43 15.44 3.09
N VAL A 8 6.50 14.99 3.75
CA VAL A 8 7.72 14.48 3.15
C VAL A 8 7.86 13.01 3.52
N PHE A 9 7.56 12.15 2.56
CA PHE A 9 7.82 10.73 2.69
C PHE A 9 9.32 10.45 2.60
N THR A 10 9.81 9.56 3.44
CA THR A 10 11.15 8.98 3.28
C THR A 10 11.22 8.15 2.00
N LEU A 11 12.42 8.01 1.42
CA LEU A 11 12.65 7.12 0.27
C LEU A 11 12.18 5.68 0.55
N LYS A 12 12.30 5.24 1.80
CA LYS A 12 11.84 3.92 2.25
C LYS A 12 10.32 3.81 2.18
N GLU A 13 9.59 4.84 2.59
CA GLU A 13 8.12 4.87 2.50
C GLU A 13 7.65 4.91 1.04
N ILE A 14 8.28 5.74 0.21
CA ILE A 14 8.00 5.81 -1.23
C ILE A 14 8.22 4.45 -1.89
N ASN A 15 9.34 3.77 -1.58
CA ASN A 15 9.63 2.45 -2.13
C ASN A 15 8.59 1.40 -1.73
N ARG A 16 8.13 1.44 -0.47
CA ARG A 16 7.07 0.53 0.02
C ARG A 16 5.74 0.76 -0.70
N ILE A 17 5.36 2.02 -0.94
CA ILE A 17 4.13 2.36 -1.67
C ILE A 17 4.20 1.81 -3.10
N LYS A 18 5.31 2.03 -3.81
CA LYS A 18 5.51 1.53 -5.18
C LYS A 18 5.41 0.00 -5.26
N ILE A 19 6.07 -0.72 -4.34
CA ILE A 19 6.02 -2.19 -4.31
C ILE A 19 4.60 -2.70 -4.08
N ILE A 20 3.83 -2.06 -3.19
CA ILE A 20 2.43 -2.43 -2.94
C ILE A 20 1.57 -2.18 -4.19
N GLN A 21 1.76 -1.03 -4.84
CA GLN A 21 1.06 -0.69 -6.08
C GLN A 21 1.33 -1.71 -7.19
N ASP A 22 2.58 -2.11 -7.39
CA ASP A 22 2.95 -3.11 -8.39
C ASP A 22 2.31 -4.49 -8.13
N VAL A 23 2.04 -4.85 -6.86
CA VAL A 23 1.29 -6.07 -6.54
C VAL A 23 -0.19 -5.92 -6.88
N ILE A 24 -0.79 -4.77 -6.58
CA ILE A 24 -2.20 -4.48 -6.89
C ILE A 24 -2.44 -4.49 -8.40
N GLU A 25 -1.53 -3.89 -9.16
CA GLU A 25 -1.51 -3.85 -10.62
C GLU A 25 -1.05 -5.18 -11.25
N ARG A 26 -0.79 -6.20 -10.41
CA ARG A 26 -0.37 -7.56 -10.81
C ARG A 26 0.92 -7.59 -11.65
N ARG A 27 1.77 -6.57 -11.53
CA ARG A 27 3.10 -6.51 -12.16
C ARG A 27 4.12 -7.41 -11.46
N ILE A 28 3.98 -7.59 -10.14
CA ILE A 28 4.81 -8.50 -9.35
C ILE A 28 3.96 -9.37 -8.42
N THR A 29 4.49 -10.52 -8.03
CA THR A 29 3.83 -11.43 -7.08
C THR A 29 4.03 -10.97 -5.63
N THR A 30 3.14 -11.38 -4.71
CA THR A 30 3.28 -11.09 -3.27
C THR A 30 4.59 -11.61 -2.70
N ARG A 31 5.07 -12.75 -3.20
CA ARG A 31 6.35 -13.34 -2.77
C ARG A 31 7.52 -12.44 -3.14
N ARG A 32 7.57 -11.95 -4.39
CA ARG A 32 8.61 -10.99 -4.82
C ARG A 32 8.52 -9.68 -4.04
N ALA A 33 7.31 -9.19 -3.81
CA ALA A 33 7.13 -8.00 -2.98
C ALA A 33 7.64 -8.20 -1.55
N ALA A 34 7.42 -9.38 -0.96
CA ALA A 34 7.92 -9.71 0.37
C ALA A 34 9.46 -9.71 0.42
N GLU A 35 10.12 -10.24 -0.60
CA GLU A 35 11.58 -10.18 -0.78
C GLU A 35 12.08 -8.73 -0.85
N HIS A 36 11.48 -7.87 -1.69
CA HIS A 36 11.85 -6.46 -1.80
C HIS A 36 11.61 -5.66 -0.50
N LEU A 37 10.60 -6.05 0.27
CA LEU A 37 10.24 -5.40 1.53
C LEU A 37 11.02 -5.93 2.74
N GLY A 38 11.77 -7.04 2.58
CA GLY A 38 12.46 -7.71 3.68
C GLY A 38 11.51 -8.27 4.75
N ILE A 39 10.33 -8.75 4.35
CA ILE A 39 9.31 -9.32 5.25
C ILE A 39 8.88 -10.70 4.77
N SER A 40 8.18 -11.46 5.61
CA SER A 40 7.57 -12.72 5.19
C SER A 40 6.40 -12.50 4.22
N ASP A 41 6.16 -13.44 3.31
CA ASP A 41 5.01 -13.40 2.40
C ASP A 41 3.67 -13.28 3.16
N ARG A 42 3.54 -13.89 4.34
CA ARG A 42 2.38 -13.72 5.25
C ARG A 42 2.22 -12.28 5.74
N GLN A 43 3.31 -11.59 6.07
CA GLN A 43 3.26 -10.17 6.44
C GLN A 43 2.87 -9.31 5.24
N CYS A 44 3.39 -9.62 4.05
CA CYS A 44 3.03 -8.92 2.81
C CYS A 44 1.54 -9.06 2.49
N ARG A 45 0.97 -10.28 2.56
CA ARG A 45 -0.47 -10.51 2.37
C ARG A 45 -1.33 -9.75 3.39
N ARG A 46 -0.92 -9.70 4.66
CA ARG A 46 -1.62 -8.90 5.69
C ARG A 46 -1.57 -7.41 5.39
N LEU A 47 -0.44 -6.90 4.91
CA LEU A 47 -0.30 -5.50 4.52
C LEU A 47 -1.23 -5.14 3.36
N LEU A 48 -1.33 -6.01 2.36
CA LEU A 48 -2.23 -5.85 1.21
C LEU A 48 -3.70 -5.92 1.62
N ALA A 49 -4.08 -6.81 2.53
CA ALA A 49 -5.44 -6.88 3.05
C ALA A 49 -5.85 -5.54 3.71
N ARG A 50 -4.97 -4.98 4.56
CA ARG A 50 -5.19 -3.67 5.20
C ARG A 50 -5.25 -2.54 4.18
N TYR A 51 -4.39 -2.56 3.16
CA TYR A 51 -4.42 -1.56 2.10
C TYR A 51 -5.75 -1.60 1.36
N ARG A 52 -6.25 -2.79 1.00
CA ARG A 52 -7.56 -2.98 0.36
C ARG A 52 -8.73 -2.56 1.24
N GLU A 53 -8.66 -2.81 2.55
CA GLU A 53 -9.67 -2.38 3.51
C GLU A 53 -9.71 -0.85 3.66
N GLY A 54 -8.54 -0.20 3.73
CA GLY A 54 -8.42 1.26 3.77
C GLY A 54 -8.84 1.93 2.46
N ASP A 55 -8.44 1.34 1.32
CA ASP A 55 -8.92 1.71 -0.01
C ASP A 55 -10.46 1.62 -0.08
N ARG A 56 -11.08 0.56 0.46
CA ARG A 56 -12.54 0.43 0.46
C ARG A 56 -13.25 1.59 1.18
N LEU A 57 -12.59 2.25 2.13
CA LEU A 57 -13.14 3.41 2.85
C LEU A 57 -12.88 4.72 2.12
N VAL A 58 -11.72 4.86 1.47
CA VAL A 58 -11.37 6.07 0.70
C VAL A 58 -12.10 6.09 -0.65
N TRP A 59 -12.04 5.00 -1.43
CA TRP A 59 -12.64 4.93 -2.77
C TRP A 59 -14.16 4.83 -2.78
N GLN A 60 -14.82 4.44 -1.68
CA GLN A 60 -16.28 4.62 -1.57
C GLN A 60 -16.66 6.09 -1.40
N GLN A 61 -15.82 6.90 -0.74
CA GLN A 61 -16.11 8.30 -0.44
C GLN A 61 -15.70 9.25 -1.59
N THR A 62 -14.65 8.91 -2.36
CA THR A 62 -14.15 9.76 -3.46
C THR A 62 -14.53 9.30 -4.87
N MET A 63 -15.06 8.09 -5.07
CA MET A 63 -15.16 7.48 -6.41
C MET A 63 -16.57 6.98 -6.79
N TRP A 64 -17.63 7.60 -6.26
CA TRP A 64 -19.03 7.29 -6.62
C TRP A 64 -19.62 8.12 -7.78
N HIS A 65 -18.81 8.89 -8.51
CA HIS A 65 -19.26 9.68 -9.67
C HIS A 65 -18.47 9.43 -10.97
N ALA A 66 -17.65 8.36 -11.02
CA ALA A 66 -16.83 8.05 -12.20
C ALA A 66 -17.05 6.64 -12.78
N TRP A 67 -18.22 6.05 -12.51
CA TRP A 67 -18.83 4.96 -13.28
C TRP A 67 -20.34 5.16 -13.34
#